data_AF-A0A9D6LBM6-F1
#
_entry.id   AF-A0A9D6LBM6-F1
#
_cell.length_a   1.000
_cell.length_b   1.000
_cell.length_c   1.000
_cell.angle_alpha   90.00
_cell.angle_beta   90.00
_cell.angle_gamma   90.00
#
_symmetry.space_group_name_H-M   'P 1'
#
loop_
_entity.id
_entity.type
_entity.pdbx_description
1 polymer ?
#
loop_
_entity_poly.entity_id
_entity_poly.type
_entity_poly.pdbx_seq_one_letter_code
_entity_poly.pdbx_strand_id
1 'polypeptide(L)'
;MPIRDNELLIEVEALNIDSASFHQIKEACGSDVVKMQAHIEALVKKRGKHHNPVTGSGGMLIGTVKDVGARFLEGRHASEHVKKGDRVATLVSLTLTPLEIRRIRKIHLELDRVDVEGHAILFQSGIYAKLPSDIPETLALAVLDVCGAPAQTAALCKPGQTVLVIGGGGKSGLLCLYEAKKAVGKTGQTIGLDYGNEALQRMKSFSFVDTADLCDARAAVATHELVKRLTNGKMADVVINVTNIPDTEMSCILSAKSGGIVYYFSMATSFTKATLGAEGVGADVELIMGNGYRP
;
A
#
# COMPACT_ATOMS: atom_id res chain seq x y z
N MET A 1 26.61 0.05 17.14
CA MET A 1 26.73 1.29 16.36
C MET A 1 26.10 2.41 17.16
N PRO A 2 26.76 3.56 17.33
CA PRO A 2 26.11 4.75 17.86
C PRO A 2 25.07 5.27 16.86
N ILE A 3 23.91 5.70 17.34
CA ILE A 3 22.89 6.41 16.56
C ILE A 3 22.92 7.90 16.86
N ARG A 4 22.38 8.71 15.94
CA ARG A 4 22.15 10.14 16.18
C ARG A 4 20.93 10.36 17.09
N ASP A 5 20.81 11.58 17.58
CA ASP A 5 19.72 11.99 18.48
C ASP A 5 18.33 11.91 17.83
N ASN A 6 18.25 12.00 16.50
CA ASN A 6 17.01 11.92 15.73
C ASN A 6 16.84 10.57 14.98
N GLU A 7 17.51 9.52 15.43
CA GLU A 7 17.49 8.18 14.82
C GLU A 7 16.91 7.14 15.78
N LEU A 8 16.36 6.07 15.20
CA LEU A 8 15.91 4.87 15.90
C LEU A 8 16.71 3.68 15.39
N LEU A 9 17.38 2.96 16.30
CA LEU A 9 18.09 1.72 15.97
C LEU A 9 17.14 0.54 16.08
N ILE A 10 16.99 -0.21 14.99
CA ILE A 10 16.15 -1.40 14.93
C ILE A 10 17.05 -2.62 14.72
N GLU A 11 16.87 -3.64 15.56
CA GLU A 11 17.37 -4.99 15.28
C GLU A 11 16.38 -5.69 14.38
N VAL A 12 16.80 -5.96 13.15
CA VAL A 12 15.91 -6.46 12.09
C VAL A 12 15.73 -7.97 12.24
N GLU A 13 14.47 -8.39 12.24
CA GLU A 13 14.04 -9.79 12.32
C GLU A 13 13.67 -10.33 10.94
N ALA A 14 12.99 -9.52 10.14
CA ALA A 14 12.56 -9.90 8.80
C ALA A 14 12.43 -8.69 7.87
N LEU A 15 12.60 -8.96 6.59
CA LEU A 15 12.28 -8.07 5.48
C LEU A 15 11.06 -8.63 4.76
N ASN A 16 10.00 -7.84 4.67
CA ASN A 16 8.88 -8.07 3.78
C ASN A 16 9.17 -7.31 2.49
N ILE A 17 9.79 -7.99 1.53
CA ILE A 17 10.13 -7.40 0.24
C ILE A 17 8.81 -7.26 -0.53
N ASP A 18 8.58 -6.12 -1.18
CA ASP A 18 7.37 -5.94 -1.96
C ASP A 18 7.31 -6.98 -3.10
N SER A 19 6.08 -7.38 -3.46
CA SER A 19 5.85 -8.50 -4.37
C SER A 19 6.53 -8.31 -5.74
N ALA A 20 6.59 -7.08 -6.25
CA ALA A 20 7.26 -6.79 -7.52
C ALA A 20 8.78 -7.06 -7.42
N SER A 21 9.44 -6.54 -6.38
CA SER A 21 10.87 -6.79 -6.15
C SER A 21 11.15 -8.26 -5.90
N PHE A 22 10.34 -8.94 -5.08
CA PHE A 22 10.57 -10.34 -4.72
C PHE A 22 10.44 -11.27 -5.93
N HIS A 23 9.38 -11.12 -6.72
CA HIS A 23 9.19 -11.91 -7.94
C HIS A 23 10.27 -11.68 -8.98
N GLN A 24 10.69 -10.42 -9.17
CA GLN A 24 11.77 -10.10 -10.08
C GLN A 24 13.10 -10.75 -9.65
N ILE A 25 13.45 -10.71 -8.36
CA ILE A 25 14.65 -11.37 -7.82
C ILE A 25 14.54 -12.88 -7.97
N LYS A 26 13.36 -13.45 -7.65
CA LYS A 26 13.07 -14.88 -7.78
C LYS A 26 13.26 -15.35 -9.21
N GLU A 27 12.71 -14.64 -10.19
CA GLU A 27 12.86 -14.94 -11.62
C GLU A 27 14.33 -14.84 -12.06
N ALA A 28 15.01 -13.72 -11.73
CA ALA A 28 16.41 -13.51 -12.07
C ALA A 28 17.35 -14.57 -11.48
N CYS A 29 16.98 -15.17 -10.34
CA CYS A 29 17.72 -16.23 -9.69
C CYS A 29 17.25 -17.64 -10.07
N GLY A 30 16.23 -17.79 -10.93
CA GLY A 30 15.66 -19.09 -11.29
C GLY A 30 14.99 -19.81 -10.11
N SER A 31 14.40 -19.06 -9.18
CA SER A 31 13.82 -19.55 -7.90
C SER A 31 14.80 -20.32 -7.00
N ASP A 32 16.11 -20.17 -7.23
CA ASP A 32 17.16 -20.77 -6.42
C ASP A 32 17.39 -19.92 -5.16
N VAL A 33 17.05 -20.48 -3.99
CA VAL A 33 17.14 -19.79 -2.69
C VAL A 33 18.56 -19.34 -2.37
N VAL A 34 19.59 -20.10 -2.76
CA VAL A 34 21.00 -19.76 -2.49
C VAL A 34 21.41 -18.56 -3.33
N LYS A 35 21.02 -18.55 -4.61
CA LYS A 35 21.26 -17.40 -5.50
C LYS A 35 20.49 -16.17 -5.03
N MET A 36 19.25 -16.33 -4.59
CA MET A 36 18.45 -15.23 -4.04
C MET A 36 19.10 -14.64 -2.78
N GLN A 37 19.59 -15.49 -1.87
CA GLN A 37 20.32 -15.04 -0.68
C GLN A 37 21.54 -14.19 -1.07
N ALA A 38 22.40 -14.72 -1.94
CA ALA A 38 23.59 -14.00 -2.41
C ALA A 38 23.23 -12.68 -3.11
N HIS A 39 22.15 -12.67 -3.90
CA HIS A 39 21.65 -11.48 -4.57
C HIS A 39 21.21 -10.39 -3.58
N ILE A 40 20.41 -10.76 -2.58
CA ILE A 40 19.90 -9.81 -1.57
C ILE A 40 21.04 -9.26 -0.71
N GLU A 41 21.96 -10.12 -0.25
CA GLU A 41 23.13 -9.70 0.54
C GLU A 41 24.02 -8.75 -0.27
N ALA A 42 24.33 -9.08 -1.53
CA ALA A 42 25.12 -8.23 -2.41
C ALA A 42 24.45 -6.88 -2.67
N LEU A 43 23.12 -6.88 -2.86
CA LEU A 43 22.34 -5.67 -3.08
C LEU A 43 22.43 -4.73 -1.88
N VAL A 44 22.17 -5.26 -0.68
CA VAL A 44 22.21 -4.48 0.56
C VAL A 44 23.63 -4.01 0.85
N LYS A 45 24.65 -4.87 0.71
CA LYS A 45 26.06 -4.50 0.91
C LYS A 45 26.50 -3.37 -0.04
N LYS A 46 26.08 -3.42 -1.31
CA LYS A 46 26.46 -2.42 -2.32
C LYS A 46 25.75 -1.08 -2.09
N ARG A 47 24.49 -1.09 -1.64
CA ARG A 47 23.66 0.12 -1.57
C ARG A 47 23.48 0.67 -0.15
N GLY A 48 23.86 -0.09 0.88
CA GLY A 48 23.55 0.21 2.28
C GLY A 48 22.07 0.11 2.63
N LYS A 49 21.26 -0.53 1.77
CA LYS A 49 19.80 -0.61 1.83
C LYS A 49 19.26 -1.64 0.85
N HIS A 50 18.03 -2.12 1.07
CA HIS A 50 17.38 -2.99 0.09
C HIS A 50 16.61 -2.15 -0.93
N HIS A 51 17.25 -1.90 -2.08
CA HIS A 51 16.67 -1.17 -3.20
C HIS A 51 16.91 -1.94 -4.49
N ASN A 52 15.86 -2.57 -5.01
CA ASN A 52 15.91 -3.29 -6.27
C ASN A 52 15.98 -2.29 -7.45
N PRO A 53 17.07 -2.28 -8.24
CA PRO A 53 17.24 -1.31 -9.31
C PRO A 53 16.34 -1.57 -10.53
N VAL A 54 15.77 -2.77 -10.65
CA VAL A 54 14.90 -3.14 -11.78
C VAL A 54 13.49 -2.60 -11.56
N THR A 55 12.97 -2.75 -10.34
CA THR A 55 11.61 -2.33 -9.99
C THR A 55 11.56 -0.95 -9.33
N GLY A 56 12.68 -0.46 -8.81
CA GLY A 56 12.75 0.76 -8.01
C GLY A 56 12.16 0.62 -6.61
N SER A 57 11.83 -0.60 -6.18
CA SER A 57 11.12 -0.88 -4.92
C SER A 57 12.00 -1.59 -3.88
N GLY A 58 11.44 -1.86 -2.71
CA GLY A 58 12.18 -2.48 -1.61
C GLY A 58 11.34 -3.12 -0.49
N GLY A 59 10.11 -2.68 -0.25
CA GLY A 59 9.25 -3.21 0.81
C GLY A 59 9.49 -2.60 2.20
N MET A 60 9.21 -3.36 3.25
CA MET A 60 9.27 -2.93 4.67
C MET A 60 10.05 -3.93 5.54
N LEU A 61 10.45 -3.52 6.74
CA LEU A 61 11.05 -4.42 7.74
C LEU A 61 10.22 -4.55 9.00
N ILE A 62 10.50 -5.64 9.71
CA ILE A 62 10.06 -5.90 11.07
C ILE A 62 11.30 -6.03 11.94
N GLY A 63 11.24 -5.45 13.13
CA GLY A 63 12.30 -5.64 14.10
C GLY A 63 11.95 -5.15 15.49
N THR A 64 12.94 -5.24 16.37
CA THR A 64 12.84 -4.78 17.75
C THR A 64 13.69 -3.52 17.95
N VAL A 65 13.12 -2.51 18.60
CA VAL A 65 13.83 -1.28 18.95
C VAL A 65 14.99 -1.60 19.89
N LYS A 66 16.21 -1.28 19.47
CA LYS A 66 17.44 -1.45 20.27
C LYS A 66 17.82 -0.18 21.01
N ASP A 67 17.62 0.97 20.38
CA ASP A 67 17.96 2.27 20.94
C ASP A 67 17.12 3.38 20.30
N VAL A 68 16.87 4.44 21.05
CA VAL A 68 16.04 5.59 20.65
C VAL A 68 16.84 6.86 20.86
N GLY A 69 17.09 7.62 19.81
CA GLY A 69 17.75 8.91 19.91
C GLY A 69 16.93 9.88 20.76
N ALA A 70 17.62 10.76 21.51
CA ALA A 70 16.99 11.65 22.48
C ALA A 70 15.90 12.56 21.91
N ARG A 71 15.98 12.91 20.62
CA ARG A 71 15.05 13.80 19.92
C ARG A 71 14.11 13.05 18.97
N PHE A 72 14.25 11.73 18.82
CA PHE A 72 13.49 10.93 17.86
C PHE A 72 11.96 11.04 18.05
N LEU A 73 11.51 11.19 19.29
CA LEU A 73 10.08 11.30 19.64
C LEU A 73 9.56 12.74 19.67
N GLU A 74 10.42 13.76 19.49
CA GLU A 74 9.96 15.15 19.47
C GLU A 74 8.98 15.38 18.32
N GLY A 75 7.82 15.98 18.64
CA GLY A 75 6.76 16.29 17.67
C GLY A 75 5.85 15.12 17.30
N ARG A 76 6.06 13.91 17.85
CA ARG A 76 5.19 12.75 17.64
C ARG A 76 4.02 12.72 18.62
N HIS A 77 2.92 12.10 18.21
CA HIS A 77 1.81 11.84 19.09
C HIS A 77 2.17 10.78 20.15
N ALA A 78 1.60 10.88 21.34
CA ALA A 78 1.93 9.97 22.46
C ALA A 78 1.66 8.49 22.12
N SER A 79 0.69 8.19 21.26
CA SER A 79 0.40 6.83 20.78
C SER A 79 1.49 6.24 19.88
N GLU A 80 2.37 7.08 19.34
CA GLU A 80 3.50 6.66 18.52
C GLU A 80 4.75 6.38 19.36
N HIS A 81 4.78 6.77 20.63
CA HIS A 81 5.98 6.63 21.46
C HIS A 81 6.44 5.17 21.57
N VAL A 82 7.74 4.96 21.30
CA VAL A 82 8.41 3.66 21.40
C VAL A 82 9.53 3.69 22.40
N LYS A 83 9.85 2.53 22.95
CA LYS A 83 11.00 2.30 23.82
C LYS A 83 11.76 1.08 23.39
N LYS A 84 12.99 0.95 23.90
CA LYS A 84 13.81 -0.25 23.76
C LYS A 84 13.01 -1.51 24.12
N GLY A 85 13.06 -2.51 23.24
CA GLY A 85 12.33 -3.77 23.37
C GLY A 85 10.96 -3.78 22.70
N ASP A 86 10.41 -2.64 22.28
CA ASP A 86 9.18 -2.63 21.48
C ASP A 86 9.43 -3.24 20.10
N ARG A 87 8.51 -4.10 19.64
CA ARG A 87 8.50 -4.62 18.27
C ARG A 87 7.79 -3.62 17.36
N VAL A 88 8.39 -3.34 16.22
CA VAL A 88 7.90 -2.36 15.24
C VAL A 88 7.96 -2.93 13.82
N ALA A 89 7.06 -2.42 12.99
CA ALA A 89 7.11 -2.57 11.55
C ALA A 89 7.29 -1.18 10.93
N THR A 90 8.26 -1.02 10.03
CA THR A 90 8.47 0.25 9.33
C THR A 90 7.43 0.42 8.25
N LEU A 91 6.87 1.61 8.12
CA LEU A 91 5.93 1.97 7.05
C LEU A 91 6.61 2.88 6.01
N VAL A 92 7.94 2.78 5.95
CA VAL A 92 8.83 3.47 5.01
C VAL A 92 9.52 2.43 4.16
N SER A 93 9.70 2.75 2.89
CA SER A 93 10.37 1.86 1.95
C SER A 93 11.80 1.52 2.40
N LEU A 94 12.19 0.25 2.25
CA LEU A 94 13.58 -0.18 2.38
C LEU A 94 14.51 0.48 1.36
N THR A 95 13.96 1.12 0.32
CA THR A 95 14.74 1.96 -0.60
C THR A 95 15.26 3.24 0.05
N LEU A 96 14.72 3.66 1.19
CA LEU A 96 15.13 4.85 1.95
C LEU A 96 15.66 4.51 3.35
N THR A 97 15.64 3.24 3.74
CA THR A 97 16.03 2.78 5.08
C THR A 97 17.46 2.24 5.05
N PRO A 98 18.43 2.90 5.71
CA PRO A 98 19.75 2.31 5.91
C PRO A 98 19.63 0.96 6.60
N LEU A 99 20.24 -0.07 6.00
CA LEU A 99 20.12 -1.47 6.41
C LEU A 99 21.46 -2.17 6.24
N GLU A 100 21.86 -2.92 7.25
CA GLU A 100 22.93 -3.89 7.19
C GLU A 100 22.39 -5.28 7.56
N ILE A 101 22.64 -6.26 6.69
CA ILE A 101 22.34 -7.67 6.95
C ILE A 101 23.64 -8.35 7.38
N ARG A 102 23.67 -8.89 8.60
CA ARG A 102 24.74 -9.76 9.08
C ARG A 102 24.58 -11.18 8.55
N ARG A 103 23.34 -11.68 8.51
CA ARG A 103 23.03 -13.04 8.05
C ARG A 103 21.58 -13.15 7.56
N ILE A 104 21.37 -13.83 6.44
CA ILE A 104 20.05 -14.34 6.06
C ILE A 104 19.81 -15.70 6.72
N ARG A 105 18.68 -15.85 7.43
CA ARG A 105 18.28 -17.09 8.10
C ARG A 105 17.42 -17.97 7.21
N LYS A 106 16.42 -17.39 6.55
CA LYS A 106 15.45 -18.12 5.72
C LYS A 106 14.77 -17.21 4.72
N ILE A 107 14.51 -17.72 3.52
CA ILE A 107 13.66 -17.08 2.51
C ILE A 107 12.36 -17.88 2.41
N HIS A 108 11.23 -17.20 2.56
CA HIS A 108 9.88 -17.77 2.44
C HIS A 108 9.29 -17.36 1.09
N LEU A 109 9.40 -18.25 0.10
CA LEU A 109 9.01 -17.95 -1.29
C LEU A 109 7.52 -17.65 -1.49
N GLU A 110 6.67 -18.10 -0.58
CA GLU A 110 5.20 -17.92 -0.64
C GLU A 110 4.73 -16.67 0.12
N LEU A 111 5.60 -16.03 0.88
CA LEU A 111 5.27 -14.90 1.75
C LEU A 111 6.03 -13.61 1.37
N ASP A 112 6.83 -13.66 0.30
CA ASP A 112 7.74 -12.58 -0.12
C ASP A 112 8.61 -12.05 1.05
N ARG A 113 8.99 -12.97 1.97
CA ARG A 113 9.63 -12.64 3.25
C ARG A 113 11.01 -13.26 3.38
N VAL A 114 11.93 -12.50 3.97
CA VAL A 114 13.30 -12.91 4.26
C VAL A 114 13.59 -12.67 5.73
N ASP A 115 13.78 -13.74 6.49
CA ASP A 115 14.20 -13.64 7.90
C ASP A 115 15.71 -13.36 7.95
N VAL A 116 16.11 -12.34 8.71
CA VAL A 116 17.48 -11.85 8.76
C VAL A 116 17.94 -11.60 10.19
N GLU A 117 19.26 -11.55 10.36
CA GLU A 117 19.91 -10.88 11.47
C GLU A 117 20.59 -9.65 10.92
N GLY A 118 20.22 -8.48 11.43
CA GLY A 118 20.74 -7.23 10.92
C GLY A 118 20.32 -6.05 11.76
N HIS A 119 20.69 -4.86 11.31
CA HIS A 119 20.21 -3.64 11.93
C HIS A 119 19.84 -2.62 10.87
N ALA A 120 18.89 -1.76 11.22
CA ALA A 120 18.43 -0.67 10.38
C ALA A 120 18.31 0.61 11.19
N ILE A 121 18.42 1.73 10.49
CA ILE A 121 18.22 3.06 11.05
C ILE A 121 16.92 3.63 10.49
N LEU A 122 16.01 4.02 11.36
CA LEU A 122 14.83 4.79 10.99
C LEU A 122 15.03 6.24 11.44
N PHE A 123 14.91 7.18 10.51
CA PHE A 123 15.00 8.61 10.82
C PHE A 123 13.74 9.12 11.51
N GLN A 124 13.83 10.25 12.21
CA GLN A 124 12.69 10.88 12.90
C GLN A 124 11.46 11.12 12.02
N SER A 125 11.61 11.39 10.72
CA SER A 125 10.48 11.53 9.79
C SER A 125 9.90 10.19 9.32
N GLY A 126 10.60 9.09 9.60
CA GLY A 126 10.22 7.75 9.19
C GLY A 126 9.07 7.20 10.01
N ILE A 127 8.12 6.57 9.33
CA ILE A 127 6.88 6.11 9.92
C ILE A 127 7.00 4.64 10.30
N TYR A 128 6.40 4.27 11.42
CA TYR A 128 6.38 2.91 11.91
C TYR A 128 5.08 2.65 12.67
N ALA A 129 4.75 1.38 12.83
CA ALA A 129 3.72 0.94 13.75
C ALA A 129 4.33 0.01 14.79
N LYS A 130 3.91 0.14 16.05
CA LYS A 130 4.14 -0.90 17.05
C LYS A 130 3.35 -2.13 16.64
N LEU A 131 4.01 -3.29 16.62
CA LEU A 131 3.31 -4.52 16.30
C LEU A 131 2.33 -4.89 17.43
N PRO A 132 1.04 -5.11 17.12
CA PRO A 132 0.07 -5.52 18.10
C PRO A 132 0.36 -6.93 18.62
N SER A 133 0.03 -7.19 19.89
CA SER A 133 0.16 -8.50 20.52
C SER A 133 -1.14 -9.30 20.54
N ASP A 134 -2.26 -8.69 20.14
CA ASP A 134 -3.62 -9.23 20.21
C ASP A 134 -4.13 -9.79 18.88
N ILE A 135 -3.36 -9.69 17.79
CA ILE A 135 -3.66 -10.29 16.49
C ILE A 135 -2.47 -11.06 15.90
N PRO A 136 -2.70 -12.04 15.01
CA PRO A 136 -1.61 -12.74 14.34
C PRO A 136 -0.68 -11.80 13.56
N GLU A 137 0.62 -12.02 13.65
CA GLU A 137 1.63 -11.20 12.95
C GLU A 137 1.37 -11.14 11.44
N THR A 138 1.05 -12.27 10.82
CA THR A 138 0.73 -12.32 9.38
C THR A 138 -0.46 -11.44 8.99
N LEU A 139 -1.44 -11.30 9.88
CA LEU A 139 -2.57 -10.41 9.68
C LEU A 139 -2.16 -8.95 9.87
N ALA A 140 -1.42 -8.64 10.95
CA ALA A 140 -0.94 -7.28 11.21
C ALA A 140 -0.11 -6.75 10.03
N LEU A 141 0.80 -7.57 9.49
CA LEU A 141 1.62 -7.20 8.34
C LEU A 141 0.80 -7.01 7.07
N ALA A 142 -0.17 -7.89 6.81
CA ALA A 142 -1.04 -7.75 5.66
C ALA A 142 -1.87 -6.46 5.70
N VAL A 143 -2.20 -5.95 6.90
CA VAL A 143 -2.89 -4.66 7.06
C VAL A 143 -1.91 -3.49 6.91
N LEU A 144 -0.74 -3.58 7.54
CA LEU A 144 0.28 -2.52 7.52
C LEU A 144 0.87 -2.29 6.14
N ASP A 145 1.01 -3.32 5.31
CA ASP A 145 1.49 -3.21 3.92
C ASP A 145 0.59 -2.31 3.06
N VAL A 146 -0.71 -2.27 3.37
CA VAL A 146 -1.71 -1.55 2.58
C VAL A 146 -2.36 -0.38 3.32
N CYS A 147 -1.93 -0.09 4.55
CA CYS A 147 -2.63 0.84 5.46
C CYS A 147 -2.72 2.29 4.96
N GLY A 148 -1.84 2.69 4.04
CA GLY A 148 -1.92 4.00 3.39
C GLY A 148 -3.22 4.20 2.60
N ALA A 149 -3.72 3.15 1.94
CA ALA A 149 -4.93 3.22 1.12
C ALA A 149 -6.19 3.59 1.93
N PRO A 150 -6.56 2.88 3.03
CA PRO A 150 -7.70 3.25 3.86
C PRO A 150 -7.47 4.56 4.63
N ALA A 151 -6.24 4.87 5.06
CA ALA A 151 -5.94 6.15 5.72
C ALA A 151 -6.19 7.34 4.80
N GLN A 152 -5.75 7.25 3.55
CA GLN A 152 -6.04 8.28 2.54
C GLN A 152 -7.53 8.31 2.20
N THR A 153 -8.19 7.15 2.11
CA THR A 153 -9.64 7.05 1.88
C THR A 153 -10.45 7.81 2.92
N ALA A 154 -10.16 7.58 4.20
CA ALA A 154 -10.84 8.22 5.33
C ALA A 154 -10.78 9.76 5.24
N ALA A 155 -9.73 10.29 4.63
CA ALA A 155 -9.50 11.72 4.60
C ALA A 155 -9.86 12.39 3.25
N LEU A 156 -10.10 11.60 2.20
CA LEU A 156 -10.68 12.07 0.94
C LEU A 156 -12.21 12.06 0.96
N CYS A 157 -12.81 11.04 1.59
CA CYS A 157 -14.24 10.83 1.59
C CYS A 157 -14.95 11.78 2.56
N LYS A 158 -16.10 12.30 2.13
CA LYS A 158 -16.96 13.22 2.90
C LYS A 158 -18.38 12.66 3.02
N PRO A 159 -19.16 13.08 4.04
CA PRO A 159 -20.54 12.65 4.21
C PRO A 159 -21.39 12.82 2.94
N GLY A 160 -22.18 11.82 2.60
CA GLY A 160 -23.11 11.85 1.46
C GLY A 160 -22.50 11.60 0.08
N GLN A 161 -21.19 11.40 -0.03
CA GLN A 161 -20.53 11.12 -1.31
C GLN A 161 -20.78 9.69 -1.82
N THR A 162 -20.67 9.53 -3.14
CA THR A 162 -20.52 8.24 -3.82
C THR A 162 -19.05 7.93 -4.01
N VAL A 163 -18.58 6.83 -3.44
CA VAL A 163 -17.19 6.38 -3.50
C VAL A 163 -17.12 5.07 -4.28
N LEU A 164 -16.30 5.05 -5.33
CA LEU A 164 -16.02 3.88 -6.14
C LEU A 164 -14.63 3.33 -5.80
N VAL A 165 -14.53 2.04 -5.53
CA VAL A 165 -13.27 1.33 -5.30
C VAL A 165 -13.08 0.27 -6.38
N ILE A 166 -12.07 0.44 -7.23
CA ILE A 166 -11.66 -0.51 -8.28
C ILE A 166 -10.56 -1.41 -7.71
N GLY A 167 -10.77 -2.72 -7.78
CA GLY A 167 -10.01 -3.72 -7.00
C GLY A 167 -10.60 -3.92 -5.60
N GLY A 168 -11.91 -3.73 -5.45
CA GLY A 168 -12.61 -3.68 -4.17
C GLY A 168 -12.59 -4.99 -3.37
N GLY A 169 -12.41 -6.15 -4.01
CA GLY A 169 -12.40 -7.44 -3.33
C GLY A 169 -11.05 -7.83 -2.73
N GLY A 170 -9.99 -7.08 -3.04
CA GLY A 170 -8.66 -7.24 -2.45
C GLY A 170 -8.57 -6.70 -1.02
N LYS A 171 -7.40 -6.91 -0.38
CA LYS A 171 -7.15 -6.45 1.00
C LYS A 171 -7.30 -4.93 1.14
N SER A 172 -6.59 -4.17 0.30
CA SER A 172 -6.68 -2.70 0.28
C SER A 172 -8.10 -2.25 -0.07
N GLY A 173 -8.74 -2.91 -1.04
CA GLY A 173 -10.09 -2.57 -1.50
C GLY A 173 -11.14 -2.68 -0.40
N LEU A 174 -11.14 -3.78 0.35
CA LEU A 174 -12.07 -3.97 1.46
C LEU A 174 -11.84 -2.96 2.59
N LEU A 175 -10.58 -2.64 2.91
CA LEU A 175 -10.26 -1.63 3.92
C LEU A 175 -10.68 -0.23 3.46
N CYS A 176 -10.48 0.11 2.18
CA CYS A 176 -10.97 1.37 1.60
C CYS A 176 -12.49 1.44 1.61
N LEU A 177 -13.20 0.37 1.22
CA LEU A 177 -14.66 0.32 1.26
C LEU A 177 -15.20 0.51 2.68
N TYR A 178 -14.56 -0.11 3.68
CA TYR A 178 -14.91 0.05 5.08
C TYR A 178 -14.74 1.50 5.57
N GLU A 179 -13.58 2.11 5.33
CA GLU A 179 -13.33 3.51 5.73
C GLU A 179 -14.19 4.50 4.95
N ALA A 180 -14.40 4.25 3.65
CA ALA A 180 -15.31 5.03 2.83
C ALA A 180 -16.72 4.99 3.42
N LYS A 181 -17.23 3.80 3.80
CA LYS A 181 -18.57 3.69 4.37
C LYS A 181 -18.72 4.48 5.67
N LYS A 182 -17.71 4.43 6.55
CA LYS A 182 -17.68 5.24 7.77
C LYS A 182 -17.73 6.73 7.47
N ALA A 183 -16.96 7.20 6.50
CA ALA A 183 -16.86 8.61 6.14
C ALA A 183 -18.13 9.15 5.44
N VAL A 184 -18.69 8.41 4.49
CA VAL A 184 -19.84 8.87 3.70
C VAL A 184 -21.18 8.69 4.44
N GLY A 185 -21.21 7.81 5.44
CA GLY A 185 -22.38 7.56 6.28
C GLY A 185 -23.53 6.87 5.55
N LYS A 186 -24.74 7.00 6.12
CA LYS A 186 -25.95 6.34 5.59
C LYS A 186 -26.50 6.98 4.31
N THR A 187 -26.16 8.25 4.08
CA THR A 187 -26.65 9.03 2.93
C THR A 187 -25.72 8.94 1.72
N GLY A 188 -24.49 8.48 1.91
CA GLY A 188 -23.55 8.19 0.83
C GLY A 188 -23.58 6.74 0.39
N GLN A 189 -22.85 6.45 -0.67
CA GLN A 189 -22.83 5.15 -1.33
C GLN A 189 -21.39 4.66 -1.53
N THR A 190 -21.18 3.38 -1.29
CA THR A 190 -19.91 2.68 -1.57
C THR A 190 -20.13 1.65 -2.67
N ILE A 191 -19.29 1.70 -3.70
CA ILE A 191 -19.35 0.81 -4.86
C ILE A 191 -18.01 0.09 -5.00
N GLY A 192 -18.03 -1.24 -4.99
CA GLY A 192 -16.85 -2.07 -5.21
C GLY A 192 -16.87 -2.74 -6.58
N LEU A 193 -15.83 -2.55 -7.38
CA LEU A 193 -15.65 -3.24 -8.66
C LEU A 193 -14.43 -4.15 -8.62
N ASP A 194 -14.57 -5.34 -9.17
CA ASP A 194 -13.48 -6.31 -9.29
C ASP A 194 -13.73 -7.25 -10.47
N TYR A 195 -12.69 -7.91 -11.00
CA TYR A 195 -12.83 -8.80 -12.15
C TYR A 195 -13.19 -10.24 -11.74
N GLY A 196 -12.91 -10.63 -10.49
CA GLY A 196 -13.08 -11.98 -10.00
C GLY A 196 -14.45 -12.25 -9.34
N ASN A 197 -15.07 -13.38 -9.67
CA ASN A 197 -16.32 -13.81 -9.01
C ASN A 197 -16.16 -13.98 -7.49
N GLU A 198 -15.04 -14.54 -7.02
CA GLU A 198 -14.77 -14.68 -5.58
C GLU A 198 -14.65 -13.33 -4.88
N ALA A 199 -13.98 -12.37 -5.53
CA ALA A 199 -13.87 -10.99 -5.05
C ALA A 199 -15.26 -10.33 -4.95
N LEU A 200 -16.12 -10.52 -5.96
CA LEU A 200 -17.50 -10.03 -5.93
C LEU A 200 -18.31 -10.62 -4.77
N GLN A 201 -18.26 -11.95 -4.58
CA GLN A 201 -18.99 -12.59 -3.47
C GLN A 201 -18.49 -12.10 -2.11
N ARG A 202 -17.17 -11.94 -1.99
CA ARG A 202 -16.54 -11.39 -0.79
C ARG A 202 -17.05 -9.98 -0.49
N MET A 203 -17.07 -9.08 -1.46
CA MET A 203 -17.61 -7.74 -1.29
C MET A 203 -19.09 -7.75 -0.88
N LYS A 204 -19.92 -8.57 -1.53
CA LYS A 204 -21.35 -8.71 -1.22
C LYS A 204 -21.64 -9.25 0.19
N SER A 205 -20.68 -9.94 0.81
CA SER A 205 -20.84 -10.46 2.17
C SER A 205 -20.74 -9.39 3.26
N PHE A 206 -20.28 -8.18 2.92
CA PHE A 206 -20.05 -7.10 3.87
C PHE A 206 -21.13 -6.02 3.80
N SER A 207 -21.73 -5.69 4.95
CA SER A 207 -22.77 -4.65 5.07
C SER A 207 -22.27 -3.23 4.78
N PHE A 208 -20.95 -3.04 4.70
CA PHE A 208 -20.34 -1.75 4.38
C PHE A 208 -20.10 -1.55 2.88
N VAL A 209 -20.52 -2.50 2.04
CA VAL A 209 -20.47 -2.38 0.58
C VAL A 209 -21.90 -2.29 0.07
N ASP A 210 -22.33 -1.09 -0.36
CA ASP A 210 -23.71 -0.86 -0.80
C ASP A 210 -23.99 -1.51 -2.16
N THR A 211 -22.99 -1.54 -3.03
CA THR A 211 -23.11 -2.10 -4.38
C THR A 211 -21.79 -2.72 -4.80
N ALA A 212 -21.84 -3.90 -5.43
CA ALA A 212 -20.67 -4.53 -6.00
C ALA A 212 -21.00 -5.23 -7.32
N ASP A 213 -20.12 -5.13 -8.30
CA ASP A 213 -20.31 -5.73 -9.63
C ASP A 213 -18.99 -6.19 -10.26
N LEU A 214 -19.07 -7.07 -11.26
CA LEU A 214 -17.92 -7.53 -12.03
C LEU A 214 -17.48 -6.48 -13.05
N CYS A 215 -16.18 -6.24 -13.13
CA CYS A 215 -15.60 -5.31 -14.07
C CYS A 215 -14.13 -5.65 -14.38
N ASP A 216 -13.78 -5.81 -15.65
CA ASP A 216 -12.40 -5.68 -16.09
C ASP A 216 -12.09 -4.20 -16.27
N ALA A 217 -11.39 -3.63 -15.30
CA ALA A 217 -11.03 -2.22 -15.28
C ALA A 217 -10.08 -1.80 -16.41
N ARG A 218 -9.62 -2.71 -17.28
CA ARG A 218 -8.90 -2.36 -18.52
C ARG A 218 -9.85 -1.93 -19.64
N ALA A 219 -11.13 -2.28 -19.53
CA ALA A 219 -12.16 -1.91 -20.49
C ALA A 219 -12.82 -0.57 -20.09
N ALA A 220 -12.17 0.55 -20.41
CA ALA A 220 -12.58 1.88 -19.96
C ALA A 220 -14.02 2.27 -20.28
N VAL A 221 -14.47 2.04 -21.52
CA VAL A 221 -15.84 2.37 -21.93
C VAL A 221 -16.87 1.49 -21.20
N ALA A 222 -16.59 0.19 -21.07
CA ALA A 222 -17.48 -0.71 -20.34
C ALA A 222 -17.56 -0.37 -18.84
N THR A 223 -16.43 0.03 -18.25
CA THR A 223 -16.37 0.50 -16.86
C THR A 223 -17.17 1.78 -16.68
N HIS A 224 -17.02 2.75 -17.59
CA HIS A 224 -17.80 4.00 -17.57
C HIS A 224 -19.30 3.73 -17.62
N GLU A 225 -19.77 2.92 -18.58
CA GLU A 225 -21.20 2.60 -18.72
C GLU A 225 -21.74 1.85 -17.50
N LEU A 226 -20.96 0.94 -16.93
CA LEU A 226 -21.30 0.25 -15.69
C LEU A 226 -21.46 1.26 -14.53
N VAL A 227 -20.47 2.11 -14.28
CA VAL A 227 -20.51 3.09 -13.19
C VAL A 227 -21.66 4.08 -13.40
N LYS A 228 -21.86 4.54 -14.63
CA LYS A 228 -22.99 5.39 -15.00
C LYS A 228 -24.32 4.73 -14.66
N ARG A 229 -24.51 3.44 -14.96
CA ARG A 229 -25.70 2.67 -14.57
C ARG A 229 -25.85 2.57 -13.05
N LEU A 230 -24.79 2.19 -12.33
CA LEU A 230 -24.83 2.00 -10.88
C LEU A 230 -25.09 3.31 -10.11
N THR A 231 -24.77 4.45 -10.71
CA THR A 231 -24.89 5.78 -10.10
C THR A 231 -26.03 6.63 -10.68
N ASN A 232 -26.86 6.05 -11.56
CA ASN A 232 -27.91 6.78 -12.30
C ASN A 232 -27.38 8.04 -13.01
N GLY A 233 -26.20 7.93 -13.63
CA GLY A 233 -25.54 8.99 -14.37
C GLY A 233 -24.79 10.03 -13.55
N LYS A 234 -24.82 9.95 -12.21
CA LYS A 234 -24.14 10.94 -11.35
C LYS A 234 -22.62 10.78 -11.31
N MET A 235 -22.12 9.57 -11.59
CA MET A 235 -20.71 9.18 -11.46
C MET A 235 -20.21 9.29 -9.99
N ALA A 236 -18.97 8.90 -9.73
CA ALA A 236 -18.42 8.89 -8.37
C ALA A 236 -17.79 10.24 -7.99
N ASP A 237 -17.96 10.65 -6.73
CA ASP A 237 -17.24 11.79 -6.14
C ASP A 237 -15.75 11.48 -5.95
N VAL A 238 -15.47 10.24 -5.52
CA VAL A 238 -14.12 9.74 -5.29
C VAL A 238 -13.99 8.37 -5.93
N VAL A 239 -13.00 8.20 -6.79
CA VAL A 239 -12.61 6.92 -7.38
C VAL A 239 -11.27 6.50 -6.80
N ILE A 240 -11.20 5.30 -6.25
CA ILE A 240 -10.01 4.76 -5.59
C ILE A 240 -9.57 3.51 -6.36
N ASN A 241 -8.36 3.57 -6.92
CA ASN A 241 -7.76 2.46 -7.63
C ASN A 241 -6.69 1.77 -6.78
N VAL A 242 -6.98 0.53 -6.41
CA VAL A 242 -6.08 -0.34 -5.65
C VAL A 242 -5.71 -1.61 -6.44
N THR A 243 -5.93 -1.62 -7.75
CA THR A 243 -5.61 -2.77 -8.62
C THR A 243 -4.11 -2.86 -8.89
N ASN A 244 -3.53 -4.05 -8.88
CA ASN A 244 -2.11 -4.29 -9.14
C ASN A 244 -1.80 -4.56 -10.63
N ILE A 245 -2.69 -4.13 -11.54
CA ILE A 245 -2.57 -4.33 -12.98
C ILE A 245 -2.50 -2.98 -13.73
N PRO A 246 -1.80 -2.91 -14.87
CA PRO A 246 -1.75 -1.71 -15.69
C PRO A 246 -3.07 -1.47 -16.44
N ASP A 247 -3.16 -0.32 -17.12
CA ASP A 247 -4.22 0.03 -18.07
C ASP A 247 -5.60 0.26 -17.45
N THR A 248 -5.63 0.67 -16.18
CA THR A 248 -6.87 0.97 -15.44
C THR A 248 -7.11 2.48 -15.29
N GLU A 249 -6.17 3.32 -15.75
CA GLU A 249 -6.17 4.76 -15.53
C GLU A 249 -7.41 5.43 -16.11
N MET A 250 -7.69 5.18 -17.39
CA MET A 250 -8.81 5.79 -18.10
C MET A 250 -10.16 5.38 -17.50
N SER A 251 -10.29 4.12 -17.08
CA SER A 251 -11.50 3.63 -16.41
C SER A 251 -11.76 4.40 -15.12
N CYS A 252 -10.72 4.72 -14.36
CA CYS A 252 -10.87 5.50 -13.13
C CYS A 252 -11.29 6.94 -13.43
N ILE A 253 -10.65 7.58 -14.42
CA ILE A 253 -10.94 8.96 -14.85
C ILE A 253 -12.39 9.07 -15.32
N LEU A 254 -12.83 8.18 -16.22
CA LEU A 254 -14.18 8.20 -16.75
C LEU A 254 -15.25 7.80 -15.72
N SER A 255 -14.86 7.21 -14.59
CA SER A 255 -15.77 6.84 -13.52
C SER A 255 -16.01 7.97 -12.50
N ALA A 256 -15.17 9.00 -12.52
CA ALA A 256 -15.32 10.17 -11.67
C ALA A 256 -16.25 11.20 -12.32
N LYS A 257 -16.96 11.95 -11.49
CA LYS A 257 -17.69 13.15 -11.94
C LYS A 257 -16.73 14.33 -12.16
N SER A 258 -17.18 15.36 -12.87
CA SER A 258 -16.44 16.64 -12.94
C SER A 258 -16.30 17.27 -11.55
N GLY A 259 -15.09 17.75 -11.24
CA GLY A 259 -14.66 18.18 -9.91
C GLY A 259 -14.45 17.04 -8.91
N GLY A 260 -14.47 15.78 -9.36
CA GLY A 260 -14.23 14.60 -8.54
C GLY A 260 -12.75 14.30 -8.33
N ILE A 261 -12.46 13.34 -7.45
CA ILE A 261 -11.10 12.91 -7.12
C ILE A 261 -10.86 11.50 -7.66
N VAL A 262 -9.70 11.29 -8.28
CA VAL A 262 -9.20 9.96 -8.64
C VAL A 262 -7.91 9.70 -7.89
N TYR A 263 -7.96 8.74 -6.97
CA TYR A 263 -6.83 8.31 -6.17
C TYR A 263 -6.27 6.98 -6.66
N TYR A 264 -5.04 7.00 -7.16
CA TYR A 264 -4.28 5.83 -7.55
C TYR A 264 -3.30 5.42 -6.45
N PHE A 265 -3.68 4.39 -5.67
CA PHE A 265 -2.77 3.79 -4.67
C PHE A 265 -1.74 2.87 -5.36
N SER A 266 -2.13 2.18 -6.42
CA SER A 266 -1.29 1.17 -7.04
C SER A 266 -0.02 1.71 -7.69
N MET A 267 1.09 0.97 -7.52
CA MET A 267 2.35 1.21 -8.24
C MET A 267 2.28 0.76 -9.71
N ALA A 268 1.22 0.05 -10.14
CA ALA A 268 1.00 -0.31 -11.54
C ALA A 268 0.48 0.88 -12.38
N THR A 269 0.07 1.98 -11.73
CA THR A 269 -0.42 3.18 -12.39
C THR A 269 0.70 3.93 -13.10
N SER A 270 0.47 4.25 -14.37
CA SER A 270 1.33 5.13 -15.15
C SER A 270 0.88 6.58 -15.01
N PHE A 271 1.75 7.41 -14.43
CA PHE A 271 1.56 8.86 -14.37
C PHE A 271 1.18 9.43 -15.74
N THR A 272 1.98 9.13 -16.77
CA THR A 272 1.78 9.63 -18.13
C THR A 272 0.44 9.22 -18.72
N LYS A 273 0.00 7.95 -18.53
CA LYS A 273 -1.30 7.50 -19.05
C LYS A 273 -2.46 8.19 -18.35
N ALA A 274 -2.38 8.37 -17.03
CA ALA A 274 -3.42 9.05 -16.27
C ALA A 274 -3.52 10.53 -16.65
N THR A 275 -2.40 11.26 -16.73
CA THR A 275 -2.42 12.70 -17.03
C THR A 275 -2.83 12.99 -18.48
N LEU A 276 -2.25 12.28 -19.47
CA LEU A 276 -2.64 12.43 -20.87
C LEU A 276 -4.06 11.92 -21.11
N GLY A 277 -4.49 10.90 -20.36
CA GLY A 277 -5.84 10.38 -20.41
C GLY A 277 -6.87 11.41 -19.97
N ALA A 278 -6.64 12.04 -18.82
CA ALA A 278 -7.52 13.08 -18.29
C ALA A 278 -7.59 14.30 -19.22
N GLU A 279 -6.44 14.77 -19.72
CA GLU A 279 -6.37 15.83 -20.72
C GLU A 279 -7.14 15.47 -22.00
N GLY A 280 -6.85 14.29 -22.57
CA GLY A 280 -7.37 13.87 -23.87
C GLY A 280 -8.89 13.70 -23.92
N VAL A 281 -9.53 13.38 -22.79
CA VAL A 281 -11.00 13.32 -22.69
C VAL A 281 -11.62 14.58 -22.07
N GLY A 282 -10.81 15.60 -21.77
CA GLY A 282 -11.27 16.84 -21.14
C GLY A 282 -11.87 16.64 -19.74
N ALA A 283 -11.39 15.65 -18.98
CA ALA A 283 -11.90 15.36 -17.65
C ALA A 283 -11.37 16.38 -16.63
N ASP A 284 -12.31 17.09 -15.98
CA ASP A 284 -12.04 17.94 -14.83
C ASP A 284 -12.03 17.09 -13.55
N VAL A 285 -10.87 16.52 -13.21
CA VAL A 285 -10.68 15.65 -12.04
C VAL A 285 -9.36 15.95 -11.33
N GLU A 286 -9.34 15.83 -10.01
CA GLU A 286 -8.12 15.87 -9.22
C GLU A 286 -7.46 14.49 -9.21
N LEU A 287 -6.24 14.38 -9.74
CA LEU A 287 -5.47 13.15 -9.75
C LEU A 287 -4.52 13.09 -8.55
N ILE A 288 -4.69 12.10 -7.69
CA ILE A 288 -3.79 11.81 -6.57
C ILE A 288 -3.09 10.49 -6.87
N MET A 289 -1.76 10.47 -6.81
CA MET A 289 -0.96 9.29 -7.14
C MET A 289 -0.01 8.89 -6.01
N GLY A 290 0.06 7.59 -5.76
CA GLY A 290 1.10 6.94 -4.98
C GLY A 290 0.71 6.58 -3.54
N ASN A 291 1.60 5.77 -2.95
CA ASN A 291 1.57 5.37 -1.56
C ASN A 291 2.17 6.47 -0.69
N GLY A 292 1.33 7.38 -0.22
CA GLY A 292 1.65 8.28 0.89
C GLY A 292 1.10 7.71 2.19
N TYR A 293 1.83 7.88 3.29
CA TYR A 293 1.23 7.68 4.61
C TYR A 293 0.57 8.98 5.04
N ARG A 294 -0.66 8.88 5.54
CA ARG A 294 -1.38 9.99 6.16
C ARG A 294 -1.59 9.63 7.63
N PRO A 295 -1.09 10.47 8.57
CA PRO A 295 -1.26 10.23 10.00
C PRO A 295 -2.73 10.27 10.42
#